data_AF-A0A3D5E296-F1
#
_entry.id   AF-A0A3D5E296-F1
#
_cell.length_a   1.000
_cell.length_b   1.000
_cell.length_c   1.000
_cell.angle_alpha   90.00
_cell.angle_beta   90.00
_cell.angle_gamma   90.00
#
_symmetry.space_group_name_H-M   'P 1'
#
loop_
_entity.id
_entity.type
_entity.pdbx_description
1 polymer ?
#
loop_
_entity_poly.entity_id
_entity_poly.type
_entity_poly.pdbx_seq_one_letter_code
_entity_poly.pdbx_strand_id
1 'polypeptide(L)'
;MKLRPQIELNKTYTYTCDATFGTLSQEKVNKLFTDGRRASGFLEIQLEEWFPNLTFEDGKGYDHVDTDGVKYDAKCFTRGGAKFCPSGMLGMGRKVDEKELWEHAENMIYIFTDVVEFPKVQVRFVKGSDLTQYTKGSIPFKDRNVLFG
;
A
#
# COMPACT_ATOMS: atom_id res chain seq x y z
N MET A 1 14.59 12.30 23.26
CA MET A 1 13.58 12.41 22.19
C MET A 1 14.22 11.92 20.90
N LYS A 2 13.86 10.74 20.38
CA LYS A 2 14.39 10.27 19.09
C LYS A 2 13.78 11.19 18.01
N LEU A 3 14.62 11.87 17.24
CA LEU A 3 14.21 12.56 16.02
C LEU A 3 13.55 11.50 15.13
N ARG A 4 12.23 11.60 14.92
CA ARG A 4 11.51 10.70 14.03
C ARG A 4 11.67 11.24 12.61
N PRO A 5 12.19 10.44 11.65
CA PRO A 5 12.30 10.90 10.28
C PRO A 5 10.91 11.18 9.70
N GLN A 6 10.75 12.33 9.05
CA GLN A 6 9.51 12.74 8.41
C GLN A 6 9.25 11.87 7.16
N ILE A 7 8.01 11.44 6.95
CA ILE A 7 7.59 10.72 5.74
C ILE A 7 7.68 11.69 4.55
N GLU A 8 8.57 11.38 3.61
CA GLU A 8 8.72 12.11 2.35
C GLU A 8 7.83 11.48 1.26
N LEU A 9 6.92 12.26 0.70
CA LEU A 9 6.06 11.85 -0.42
C LEU A 9 6.90 11.63 -1.69
N ASN A 10 6.46 10.71 -2.54
CA ASN A 10 7.12 10.39 -3.81
C ASN A 10 8.58 9.93 -3.68
N LYS A 11 8.99 9.50 -2.49
CA LYS A 11 10.23 8.78 -2.24
C LYS A 11 9.96 7.30 -2.09
N THR A 12 10.77 6.49 -2.76
CA THR A 12 10.71 5.04 -2.64
C THR A 12 11.70 4.58 -1.57
N TYR A 13 11.16 3.95 -0.53
CA TYR A 13 11.93 3.28 0.51
C TYR A 13 12.01 1.80 0.14
N THR A 14 13.17 1.17 0.32
CA THR A 14 13.35 -0.26 0.05
C THR A 14 13.78 -0.96 1.33
N TYR A 15 13.07 -2.01 1.70
CA TYR A 15 13.32 -2.82 2.88
C TYR A 15 13.46 -4.29 2.49
N THR A 16 14.14 -5.05 3.34
CA THR A 16 14.08 -6.50 3.35
C THR A 16 13.17 -6.92 4.51
N CYS A 17 12.18 -7.76 4.23
CA CYS A 17 11.20 -8.24 5.18
C CYS A 17 11.33 -9.76 5.36
N ASP A 18 12.21 -10.18 6.26
CA ASP A 18 12.52 -11.59 6.51
C ASP A 18 11.42 -12.27 7.36
N ALA A 19 10.25 -12.47 6.75
CA ALA A 19 9.11 -13.06 7.43
C ALA A 19 9.29 -14.56 7.71
N THR A 20 8.71 -15.04 8.82
CA THR A 20 8.66 -16.46 9.17
C THR A 20 7.23 -16.88 9.46
N PHE A 21 6.88 -18.14 9.21
CA PHE A 21 5.53 -18.65 9.49
C PHE A 21 5.55 -20.13 9.85
N GLY A 22 5.50 -20.44 11.14
CA GLY A 22 5.58 -21.80 11.66
C GLY A 22 6.84 -22.54 11.18
N THR A 23 6.66 -23.71 10.60
CA THR A 23 7.75 -24.57 10.08
C THR A 23 7.95 -24.48 8.56
N LEU A 24 7.32 -23.51 7.89
CA LEU A 24 7.47 -23.33 6.45
C LEU A 24 8.90 -22.89 6.10
N SER A 25 9.42 -23.38 4.96
CA SER A 25 10.68 -22.89 4.41
C SER A 25 10.55 -21.43 3.99
N GLN A 26 11.67 -20.69 4.03
CA GLN A 26 11.73 -19.29 3.61
C GLN A 26 11.24 -19.09 2.17
N GLU A 27 11.54 -20.01 1.25
CA GLU A 27 11.03 -19.97 -0.11
C GLU A 27 9.50 -19.97 -0.17
N LYS A 28 8.84 -20.84 0.61
CA LYS A 28 7.37 -20.92 0.66
C LYS A 28 6.76 -19.67 1.27
N VAL A 29 7.37 -19.14 2.34
CA VAL A 29 6.93 -17.90 2.99
C VAL A 29 7.07 -16.72 2.03
N ASN A 30 8.23 -16.57 1.38
CA ASN A 30 8.47 -15.51 0.43
C ASN A 30 7.49 -15.57 -0.74
N LYS A 31 7.25 -16.78 -1.27
CA LYS A 31 6.26 -16.99 -2.32
C LYS A 31 4.84 -16.63 -1.88
N LEU A 32 4.45 -17.00 -0.66
CA LEU A 32 3.14 -16.69 -0.10
C LEU A 32 2.89 -15.18 -0.05
N PHE A 33 3.91 -14.41 0.37
CA PHE A 33 3.81 -12.96 0.50
C PHE A 33 3.95 -12.19 -0.82
N THR A 34 4.10 -12.86 -1.96
CA THR A 34 3.90 -12.21 -3.28
C THR A 34 2.42 -12.05 -3.67
N ASP A 35 1.48 -12.60 -2.88
CA ASP A 35 0.03 -12.45 -3.05
C ASP A 35 -0.50 -11.39 -2.07
N GLY A 36 -1.02 -10.29 -2.60
CA GLY A 36 -1.56 -9.18 -1.80
C GLY A 36 -2.68 -9.61 -0.83
N ARG A 37 -3.47 -10.64 -1.16
CA ARG A 37 -4.50 -11.16 -0.24
C ARG A 37 -3.91 -11.78 1.04
N ARG A 38 -2.62 -12.13 1.01
CA ARG A 38 -1.88 -12.69 2.15
C ARG A 38 -0.95 -11.66 2.78
N ALA A 39 -0.38 -10.76 1.97
CA ALA A 39 0.59 -9.77 2.42
C ALA A 39 -0.02 -8.50 3.01
N SER A 40 -1.19 -8.04 2.56
CA SER A 40 -1.76 -6.74 2.96
C SER A 40 -1.87 -6.55 4.47
N GLY A 41 -2.61 -7.42 5.17
CA GLY A 41 -2.79 -7.28 6.62
C GLY A 41 -1.49 -7.44 7.42
N PHE A 42 -0.53 -8.22 6.92
CA PHE A 42 0.81 -8.29 7.51
C PHE A 42 1.57 -6.97 7.32
N LEU A 43 1.50 -6.38 6.13
CA LEU A 43 2.20 -5.14 5.80
C LEU A 43 1.59 -3.93 6.48
N GLU A 44 0.28 -3.89 6.68
CA GLU A 44 -0.40 -2.86 7.48
C GLU A 44 0.23 -2.73 8.87
N ILE A 45 0.55 -3.85 9.53
CA ILE A 45 1.23 -3.84 10.83
C ILE A 45 2.73 -3.55 10.66
N GLN A 46 3.38 -4.16 9.68
CA GLN A 46 4.82 -3.98 9.42
C GLN A 46 5.19 -2.52 9.09
N LEU A 47 4.27 -1.73 8.54
CA LEU A 47 4.46 -0.32 8.25
C LEU A 47 4.73 0.51 9.51
N GLU A 48 4.17 0.17 10.67
CA GLU A 48 4.44 0.87 11.93
C GLU A 48 5.90 0.70 12.38
N GLU A 49 6.49 -0.47 12.12
CA GLU A 49 7.89 -0.76 12.45
C GLU A 49 8.86 0.03 11.56
N TRP A 50 8.50 0.22 10.28
CA TRP A 50 9.33 0.99 9.33
C TRP A 50 9.12 2.50 9.43
N PHE A 51 7.90 2.92 9.80
CA PHE A 51 7.49 4.31 9.95
C PHE A 51 6.85 4.51 11.34
N PRO A 52 7.65 4.70 12.41
CA PRO A 52 7.17 4.77 13.81
C PRO A 52 6.24 5.95 14.14
N ASN A 53 5.98 6.80 13.17
CA ASN A 53 5.05 7.90 13.21
C ASN A 53 3.67 7.54 12.65
N LEU A 54 3.50 6.36 12.02
CA LEU A 54 2.20 5.80 11.66
C LEU A 54 1.63 4.97 12.82
N THR A 55 0.31 4.95 12.91
CA THR A 55 -0.47 4.04 13.74
C THR A 55 -1.56 3.43 12.87
N PHE A 56 -1.64 2.11 12.86
CA PHE A 56 -2.68 1.34 12.19
C PHE A 56 -4.02 1.56 12.89
N GLU A 57 -5.01 1.95 12.11
CA GLU A 57 -6.41 2.04 12.51
C GLU A 57 -7.21 1.23 11.49
N ASP A 58 -7.99 0.23 11.93
CA ASP A 58 -8.99 -0.42 11.09
C ASP A 58 -10.18 0.55 10.86
N GLY A 59 -9.87 1.63 10.15
CA GLY A 59 -10.70 2.79 9.96
C GLY A 59 -11.64 2.62 8.79
N LYS A 60 -12.74 3.38 8.81
CA LYS A 60 -13.63 3.44 7.64
C LYS A 60 -12.97 4.31 6.55
N GLY A 61 -12.33 3.67 5.59
CA GLY A 61 -11.77 4.30 4.39
C GLY A 61 -10.33 4.79 4.55
N TYR A 62 -9.59 4.34 5.56
CA TYR A 62 -8.15 4.55 5.71
C TYR A 62 -7.61 3.48 6.66
N ASP A 63 -6.32 3.18 6.58
CA ASP A 63 -5.67 2.11 7.34
C ASP A 63 -4.68 2.65 8.38
N HIS A 64 -4.17 3.87 8.21
CA HIS A 64 -3.22 4.46 9.16
C HIS A 64 -3.49 5.95 9.40
N VAL A 65 -3.03 6.42 10.56
CA VAL A 65 -2.96 7.85 10.92
C VAL A 65 -1.56 8.16 11.42
N ASP A 66 -1.00 9.31 11.04
CA ASP A 66 0.27 9.76 11.62
C ASP A 66 0.10 10.60 12.90
N THR A 67 1.21 10.98 13.52
CA THR A 67 1.21 11.81 14.73
C THR A 67 0.61 13.21 14.56
N ASP A 68 0.49 13.70 13.33
CA ASP A 68 -0.11 14.99 12.99
C ASP A 68 -1.59 14.86 12.60
N GLY A 69 -2.14 13.63 12.62
CA GLY A 69 -3.53 13.33 12.28
C GLY A 69 -3.79 13.12 10.78
N VAL A 70 -2.73 13.02 9.97
CA VAL A 70 -2.84 12.75 8.53
C VAL A 70 -3.23 11.30 8.33
N LYS A 71 -4.20 11.05 7.44
CA LYS A 71 -4.72 9.71 7.15
C LYS A 71 -4.06 9.11 5.92
N TYR A 72 -3.86 7.80 5.96
CA TYR A 72 -3.24 7.03 4.90
C TYR A 72 -4.01 5.75 4.61
N ASP A 73 -3.99 5.32 3.35
CA ASP A 73 -4.63 4.09 2.88
C ASP A 73 -3.58 3.16 2.25
N ALA A 74 -3.40 1.96 2.80
CA ALA A 74 -2.32 1.05 2.42
C ALA A 74 -2.77 0.12 1.29
N LYS A 75 -2.03 0.14 0.18
CA LYS A 75 -2.33 -0.67 -1.02
C LYS A 75 -1.16 -1.56 -1.38
N CYS A 76 -1.47 -2.84 -1.59
CA CYS A 76 -0.48 -3.83 -2.01
C CYS A 76 -0.37 -3.88 -3.55
N PHE A 77 0.84 -3.69 -4.06
CA PHE A 77 1.18 -3.83 -5.47
C PHE A 77 1.73 -5.23 -5.74
N THR A 78 1.13 -5.91 -6.71
CA THR A 78 1.47 -7.30 -7.08
C THR A 78 1.68 -7.43 -8.58
N ARG A 79 1.88 -8.65 -9.10
CA ARG A 79 1.87 -8.91 -10.55
C ARG A 79 0.55 -8.55 -11.23
N GLY A 80 -0.55 -8.40 -10.48
CA GLY A 80 -1.82 -7.87 -10.98
C GLY A 80 -1.90 -6.34 -11.00
N GLY A 81 -0.84 -5.64 -10.61
CA GLY A 81 -0.86 -4.20 -10.33
C GLY A 81 -1.36 -3.90 -8.92
N ALA A 82 -1.80 -2.65 -8.72
CA ALA A 82 -2.47 -2.20 -7.50
C ALA A 82 -3.83 -1.58 -7.82
N LYS A 83 -4.70 -1.55 -6.83
CA LYS A 83 -5.99 -0.84 -6.89
C LYS A 83 -6.09 0.10 -5.71
N PHE A 84 -6.53 1.33 -5.96
CA PHE A 84 -6.74 2.36 -4.95
C PHE A 84 -8.18 2.86 -4.92
N CYS A 85 -9.08 2.26 -5.70
CA CYS A 85 -10.50 2.51 -5.55
C CYS A 85 -11.05 1.92 -4.24
N PRO A 86 -12.11 2.53 -3.67
CA PRO A 86 -12.75 2.05 -2.45
C PRO A 86 -13.11 0.55 -2.50
N SER A 87 -12.91 -0.16 -1.39
CA SER A 87 -13.14 -1.61 -1.30
C SER A 87 -14.59 -2.03 -1.61
N GLY A 88 -15.55 -1.13 -1.39
CA GLY A 88 -16.96 -1.26 -1.79
C GLY A 88 -17.17 -1.42 -3.30
N MET A 89 -16.23 -0.98 -4.14
CA MET A 89 -16.28 -1.11 -5.60
C MET A 89 -15.51 -2.31 -6.16
N LEU A 90 -14.77 -3.03 -5.32
CA LEU A 90 -13.85 -4.08 -5.74
C LEU A 90 -14.47 -5.49 -5.73
N GLY A 91 -15.03 -5.98 -6.83
CA GLY A 91 -15.49 -7.38 -6.90
C GLY A 91 -16.26 -7.74 -8.17
N MET A 92 -16.58 -9.03 -8.35
CA MET A 92 -17.29 -9.52 -9.53
C MET A 92 -18.65 -8.82 -9.66
N GLY A 93 -18.92 -8.23 -10.84
CA GLY A 93 -20.17 -7.51 -11.13
C GLY A 93 -20.24 -6.07 -10.64
N ARG A 94 -19.25 -5.58 -9.88
CA ARG A 94 -19.21 -4.19 -9.42
C ARG A 94 -18.59 -3.27 -10.48
N LYS A 95 -19.16 -2.06 -10.61
CA LYS A 95 -18.61 -0.99 -11.45
C LYS A 95 -17.94 0.04 -10.54
N VAL A 96 -16.82 0.59 -11.01
CA VAL A 96 -16.18 1.72 -10.35
C VAL A 96 -17.05 2.95 -10.61
N ASP A 97 -17.55 3.56 -9.54
CA ASP A 97 -18.12 4.90 -9.61
C ASP A 97 -16.96 5.89 -9.60
N GLU A 98 -16.75 6.56 -10.73
CA GLU A 98 -15.64 7.50 -10.91
C GLU A 98 -15.74 8.70 -9.97
N LYS A 99 -16.96 9.15 -9.65
CA LYS A 99 -17.18 10.28 -8.75
C LYS A 99 -16.76 9.90 -7.33
N GLU A 100 -17.27 8.78 -6.81
CA GLU A 100 -16.94 8.33 -5.45
C GLU A 100 -15.44 7.93 -5.33
N LEU A 101 -14.83 7.40 -6.40
CA LEU A 101 -13.38 7.20 -6.46
C LEU A 101 -12.63 8.50 -6.20
N TRP A 102 -12.93 9.56 -6.94
CA TRP A 102 -12.15 10.80 -6.89
C TRP A 102 -12.48 11.65 -5.66
N GLU A 103 -13.73 11.67 -5.19
CA GLU A 103 -14.11 12.30 -3.91
C GLU A 103 -13.26 11.75 -2.75
N HIS A 104 -12.96 10.45 -2.79
CA HIS A 104 -12.10 9.80 -1.81
C HIS A 104 -10.61 10.04 -2.08
N ALA A 105 -10.13 9.73 -3.29
CA ALA A 105 -8.72 9.73 -3.63
C ALA A 105 -8.08 11.13 -3.55
N GLU A 106 -8.81 12.20 -3.90
CA GLU A 106 -8.26 13.56 -3.93
C GLU A 106 -7.73 14.04 -2.56
N ASN A 107 -8.32 13.51 -1.47
CA ASN A 107 -7.99 13.89 -0.10
C ASN A 107 -7.19 12.82 0.66
N MET A 108 -6.75 11.75 -0.03
CA MET A 108 -6.07 10.61 0.59
C MET A 108 -4.58 10.55 0.19
N ILE A 109 -3.75 10.07 1.13
CA ILE A 109 -2.38 9.66 0.83
C ILE A 109 -2.34 8.13 0.82
N TYR A 110 -1.94 7.55 -0.30
CA TYR A 110 -1.81 6.11 -0.44
C TYR A 110 -0.39 5.67 -0.06
N ILE A 111 -0.30 4.57 0.68
CA ILE A 111 0.94 3.84 0.94
C ILE A 111 0.97 2.64 0.00
N PHE A 112 1.74 2.70 -1.08
CA PHE A 112 1.92 1.56 -1.96
C PHE A 112 3.07 0.69 -1.46
N THR A 113 2.78 -0.59 -1.21
CA THR A 113 3.76 -1.60 -0.84
C THR A 113 3.91 -2.62 -1.97
N ASP A 114 5.06 -2.63 -2.65
CA ASP A 114 5.37 -3.60 -3.69
C ASP A 114 5.94 -4.89 -3.11
N VAL A 115 5.25 -6.00 -3.37
CA VAL A 115 5.62 -7.34 -2.92
C VAL A 115 5.99 -8.29 -4.05
N VAL A 116 6.15 -7.78 -5.29
CA VAL A 116 6.45 -8.61 -6.46
C VAL A 116 7.75 -9.40 -6.28
N GLU A 117 8.73 -8.82 -5.57
CA GLU A 117 10.06 -9.38 -5.30
C GLU A 117 10.28 -9.73 -3.81
N PHE A 118 9.19 -10.00 -3.07
CA PHE A 118 9.27 -10.35 -1.64
C PHE A 118 10.34 -11.42 -1.39
N PRO A 119 11.28 -11.25 -0.43
CA PRO A 119 11.23 -10.38 0.74
C PRO A 119 11.67 -8.93 0.54
N LYS A 120 12.11 -8.54 -0.66
CA LYS A 120 12.34 -7.14 -0.97
C LYS A 120 11.00 -6.43 -1.12
N VAL A 121 10.74 -5.46 -0.24
CA VAL A 121 9.52 -4.66 -0.25
C VAL A 121 9.88 -3.21 -0.53
N GLN A 122 9.25 -2.62 -1.55
CA GLN A 122 9.34 -1.19 -1.79
C GLN A 122 8.10 -0.51 -1.23
N VAL A 123 8.28 0.62 -0.56
CA VAL A 123 7.21 1.42 0.02
C VAL A 123 7.28 2.82 -0.56
N ARG A 124 6.14 3.36 -0.99
CA ARG A 124 6.05 4.73 -1.49
C ARG A 124 4.73 5.37 -1.08
N PHE A 125 4.82 6.61 -0.62
CA PHE A 125 3.68 7.45 -0.26
C PHE A 125 3.34 8.37 -1.42
N VAL A 126 2.09 8.35 -1.88
CA VAL A 126 1.63 9.11 -3.05
C VAL A 126 0.28 9.74 -2.75
N LYS A 127 0.09 11.03 -3.07
CA LYS A 127 -1.23 11.66 -2.95
C LYS A 127 -2.16 11.07 -4.02
N GLY A 128 -3.41 10.79 -3.68
CA GLY A 128 -4.36 10.29 -4.68
C GLY A 128 -4.63 11.28 -5.81
N SER A 129 -4.53 12.59 -5.55
CA SER A 129 -4.59 13.64 -6.57
C SER A 129 -3.45 13.57 -7.61
N ASP A 130 -2.35 12.87 -7.32
CA ASP A 130 -1.25 12.62 -8.27
C ASP A 130 -1.48 11.37 -9.15
N LEU A 131 -2.60 10.66 -8.99
CA LEU A 131 -2.90 9.38 -9.66
C LEU A 131 -3.95 9.49 -10.78
N THR A 132 -4.28 10.70 -11.23
CA THR A 132 -5.36 11.00 -12.19
C THR A 132 -5.28 10.27 -13.54
N GLN A 133 -4.09 9.84 -13.94
CA GLN A 133 -3.89 9.00 -15.12
C GLN A 133 -4.55 7.60 -15.01
N TYR A 134 -4.88 7.16 -13.79
CA TYR A 134 -5.49 5.87 -13.50
C TYR A 134 -7.00 6.00 -13.27
N THR A 135 -7.75 6.34 -14.31
CA THR A 135 -9.19 6.68 -14.28
C THR A 135 -10.12 5.62 -13.64
N LYS A 136 -9.67 4.37 -13.50
CA LYS A 136 -10.43 3.28 -12.87
C LYS A 136 -9.94 2.92 -11.45
N GLY A 137 -9.10 3.76 -10.85
CA GLY A 137 -8.52 3.48 -9.54
C GLY A 137 -7.60 2.26 -9.56
N SER A 138 -6.92 2.01 -10.69
CA SER A 138 -6.09 0.81 -10.89
C SER A 138 -4.81 1.15 -11.61
N ILE A 139 -3.69 0.81 -10.96
CA ILE A 139 -2.33 0.96 -11.48
C ILE A 139 -1.93 -0.38 -12.09
N PRO A 140 -1.72 -0.47 -13.41
CA PRO A 140 -1.35 -1.72 -14.06
C PRO A 140 0.10 -2.12 -13.73
N PHE A 141 0.40 -3.41 -13.82
CA PHE A 141 1.74 -3.92 -13.52
C PHE A 141 2.87 -3.25 -14.33
N LYS A 142 2.63 -2.93 -15.61
CA LYS A 142 3.59 -2.24 -16.49
C LYS A 142 4.05 -0.88 -15.96
N ASP A 143 3.27 -0.27 -15.06
CA ASP A 143 3.57 1.03 -14.48
C ASP A 143 4.27 0.90 -13.11
N ARG A 144 4.73 -0.30 -12.73
CA ARG A 144 5.50 -0.52 -11.49
C ARG A 144 6.66 0.45 -11.36
N ASN A 145 7.47 0.62 -12.41
CA ASN A 145 8.61 1.53 -12.38
C ASN A 145 8.17 3.01 -12.39
N VAL A 146 7.04 3.33 -13.01
CA VAL A 146 6.48 4.70 -12.94
C VAL A 146 6.08 5.03 -11.50
N LEU A 147 5.49 4.07 -10.80
CA LEU A 147 5.09 4.23 -9.41
C LEU A 147 6.30 4.26 -8.47
N PHE A 148 7.24 3.33 -8.58
CA PHE A 148 8.33 3.15 -7.59
C PHE A 148 9.69 3.75 -7.99
N GLY A 149 9.84 4.35 -9.18
CA GLY A 149 11.11 4.90 -9.68
C GLY A 149 11.93 3.87 -10.43
#